data_AF-A0A7J4UX07-F1
#
_entry.id   AF-A0A7J4UX07-F1
#
_cell.length_a   1.000
_cell.length_b   1.000
_cell.length_c   1.000
_cell.angle_alpha   90.00
_cell.angle_beta   90.00
_cell.angle_gamma   90.00
#
_symmetry.space_group_name_H-M   'P 1'
#
loop_
_entity.id
_entity.type
_entity.pdbx_description
1 polymer ?
#
loop_
_entity_poly.entity_id
_entity_poly.type
_entity_poly.pdbx_seq_one_letter_code
_entity_poly.pdbx_strand_id
1 'polypeptide(L)' 'MYITKKRFGKRTYYYIVENKKINGKPVMKHILYLGTAEKILKKLTKRN' A
#
# COMPACT_ATOMS: atom_id res chain seq x y z
N MET A 1 -3.84 -5.54 -9.17
CA MET A 1 -3.04 -4.82 -8.15
C MET A 1 -3.86 -3.63 -7.66
N TYR A 2 -3.86 -3.33 -6.36
CA TYR A 2 -4.59 -2.19 -5.79
C TYR A 2 -3.83 -1.60 -4.61
N ILE A 3 -4.25 -0.41 -4.16
CA ILE A 3 -3.73 0.21 -2.95
C ILE A 3 -4.64 -0.16 -1.78
N THR A 4 -4.04 -0.56 -0.67
CA THR A 4 -4.75 -0.77 0.60
C THR A 4 -4.26 0.20 1.66
N LYS A 5 -5.12 0.50 2.64
CA LYS A 5 -4.79 1.28 3.83
C LYS A 5 -4.78 0.39 5.07
N LYS A 6 -3.80 0.58 5.94
CA LYS A 6 -3.69 -0.08 7.24
C LYS A 6 -3.51 0.96 8.33
N ARG A 7 -4.34 0.90 9.37
CA ARG A 7 -4.23 1.80 10.52
C ARG A 7 -3.37 1.14 11.60
N PHE A 8 -2.38 1.87 12.10
CA PHE A 8 -1.57 1.50 13.26
C PHE A 8 -1.59 2.67 14.26
N GLY A 9 -2.32 2.47 15.35
CA GLY A 9 -2.58 3.52 16.35
C GLY A 9 -3.29 4.73 15.72
N LYS A 10 -2.65 5.89 15.78
CA LYS A 10 -3.15 7.16 15.23
C LYS A 10 -2.72 7.40 13.76
N ARG A 11 -1.93 6.50 13.16
CA ARG A 11 -1.37 6.69 11.81
C ARG A 11 -1.99 5.71 10.81
N THR A 12 -2.21 6.20 9.59
CA THR A 12 -2.69 5.42 8.44
C THR A 12 -1.57 5.27 7.43
N TYR A 13 -1.30 4.02 7.05
CA TYR A 13 -0.23 3.62 6.17
C TYR A 13 -0.81 2.95 4.92
N TYR A 14 -0.17 3.18 3.78
CA TYR A 14 -0.63 2.66 2.50
C TYR A 14 0.37 1.66 1.92
N TYR A 15 -0.18 0.67 1.24
CA TYR A 15 0.58 -0.41 0.61
C TYR A 15 0.01 -0.72 -0.78
N ILE A 16 0.88 -1.08 -1.71
CA ILE A 16 0.46 -1.76 -2.94
C ILE A 16 0.37 -3.26 -2.64
N VAL A 17 -0.75 -3.83 -3.03
CA VAL A 17 -1.08 -5.24 -2.85
C VAL A 17 -1.47 -5.86 -4.17
N GLU A 18 -1.07 -7.11 -4.33
CA GLU A 18 -1.51 -7.94 -5.44
C GLU A 18 -2.20 -9.18 -4.88
N ASN A 19 -3.34 -9.51 -5.46
CA ASN A 19 -4.02 -10.77 -5.18
C ASN A 19 -3.29 -11.85 -5.98
N LYS A 20 -2.68 -12.81 -5.28
CA LYS A 20 -2.13 -14.02 -5.89
C LYS A 20 -2.94 -15.22 -5.44
N LYS A 21 -3.10 -16.21 -6.31
CA LYS A 21 -3.60 -17.53 -5.89
C LYS A 21 -2.41 -18.36 -5.44
N ILE A 22 -2.37 -18.76 -4.17
CA ILE A 22 -1.38 -19.70 -3.63
C ILE A 22 -2.16 -20.94 -3.21
N ASN A 23 -1.84 -22.09 -3.82
CA ASN A 23 -2.57 -23.36 -3.62
C ASN A 23 -4.09 -23.21 -3.82
N GLY A 24 -4.50 -22.50 -4.88
CA GLY A 24 -5.91 -22.26 -5.21
C GLY A 24 -6.62 -21.21 -4.35
N LYS A 25 -6.01 -20.74 -3.25
CA LYS A 25 -6.61 -19.74 -2.34
C LYS A 25 -6.13 -18.32 -2.67
N PRO A 26 -7.02 -17.31 -2.67
CA PRO A 26 -6.62 -15.91 -2.84
C PRO A 26 -5.85 -15.44 -1.62
N VAL A 27 -4.61 -15.00 -1.82
CA VAL A 27 -3.73 -14.45 -0.79
C VAL A 27 -3.37 -13.02 -1.18
N MET A 28 -3.53 -12.11 -0.22
CA MET A 28 -3.11 -10.72 -0.34
C MET A 28 -1.60 -10.65 -0.10
N LYS A 29 -0.82 -10.45 -1.16
CA LYS A 29 0.63 -10.24 -1.03
C LYS A 29 0.90 -8.74 -0.97
N HIS A 30 1.44 -8.27 0.15
CA HIS A 30 1.99 -6.92 0.25
C HIS A 30 3.24 -6.83 -0.63
N ILE A 31 3.19 -5.99 -1.66
CA ILE A 31 4.30 -5.80 -2.59
C ILE A 31 5.17 -4.64 -2.15
N LEU A 32 4.54 -3.50 -1.84
CA LEU A 32 5.29 -2.27 -1.63
C LEU A 32 4.66 -1.42 -0.54
N TYR A 33 5.49 -0.92 0.37
CA TYR A 33 5.09 0.07 1.35
C TYR A 33 5.19 1.48 0.76
N LEU A 34 4.07 2.20 0.73
CA LEU A 34 3.98 3.55 0.17
C LEU A 34 4.26 4.65 1.20
N GLY A 35 3.95 4.39 2.47
CA GLY A 35 4.04 5.39 3.54
C GLY A 35 2.68 5.97 3.93
N THR A 36 2.71 7.13 4.59
CA THR A 36 1.50 7.92 4.88
C THR A 36 1.02 8.68 3.64
N ALA A 37 -0.23 9.14 3.65
CA ALA A 37 -0.77 9.97 2.57
C ALA A 37 0.10 11.20 2.28
N GLU A 38 0.56 11.88 3.32
CA GLU A 38 1.47 13.04 3.24
C GLU A 38 2.78 12.70 2.53
N LYS A 39 3.38 11.54 2.86
CA LYS A 39 4.65 11.10 2.24
C LYS A 39 4.46 10.75 0.77
N ILE A 40 3.31 10.17 0.42
CA ILE A 40 2.95 9.86 -0.96
C ILE A 40 2.75 11.17 -1.74
N LEU A 41 1.96 12.10 -1.21
CA LEU A 41 1.72 13.41 -1.81
C LEU A 41 3.04 14.14 -2.06
N LYS A 42 3.90 14.23 -1.03
CA LYS A 42 5.22 14.86 -1.15
C LYS A 42 6.07 14.24 -2.25
N LYS A 43 6.04 12.92 -2.44
CA LYS A 43 6.78 12.25 -3.53
C LYS A 43 6.21 12.58 -4.91
N LEU A 44 4.89 12.67 -5.03
CA LEU A 44 4.21 12.98 -6.28
C LEU A 44 4.41 14.44 -6.68
N THR A 45 4.42 15.35 -5.73
CA THR A 45 4.56 16.80 -5.98
C THR A 45 6.00 17.26 -6.11
N LYS A 46 6.99 16.52 -5.57
CA LYS A 46 8.43 16.85 -5.74
C LYS A 46 8.97 16.65 -7.16
N ARG A 47 8.17 16.10 -8.07
CA ARG A 47 8.56 15.77 -9.45
C ARG A 47 8.23 16.86 -10.46
N ASN A 48 7.81 18.04 -9.99
CA ASN A 48 7.66 19.25 -10.80
C ASN A 48 8.84 20.19 -10.59
#